data_AF-A0A0Q9R1P8-F1
#
_entry.id   AF-A0A0Q9R1P8-F1
#
_cell.length_a   1.000
_cell.length_b   1.000
_cell.length_c   1.000
_cell.angle_alpha   90.00
_cell.angle_beta   90.00
_cell.angle_gamma   90.00
#
_symmetry.space_group_name_H-M   'P 1'
#
loop_
_entity.id
_entity.type
_entity.pdbx_description
1 polymer ?
#
loop_
_entity_poly.entity_id
_entity_poly.type
_entity_poly.pdbx_seq_one_letter_code
_entity_poly.pdbx_strand_id
1 'polypeptide(L)'
;MSRRLVLHVGAMKSGTSYVQSRLFANKRMLLDRGILVPGMNWLSQVMAASDVLRGGEAQWAKMAGKVQAHEGTSVISMEYLGPVRPVVVRRVLASFPDHEVTVVVTARDLNRSIPAMWQETVQNGRTWTFADYLAGIEAWRPGHRDEAAEPPESGRTFWRQQNIVRFARTWGEEVGASRVVVVTVPPPGAPRELLWERFCSVLGTSPDGFAPARMGNESVGAASTLVIRRVNELLNDEGLVFPEGTELRKGVLAKQVLAARKGEEPAIGLPVAPWVADHAAHMVSALDGLGVSLVGSWDDLAPVDVPGVDPATVSSSVVADAAIAGLAGLLAEQIRVASSSASDAAVDDEGSG
;
A
#
# COMPACT_ATOMS: atom_id res chain seq x y z
N MET A 1 -16.39 -29.05 -2.77
CA MET A 1 -16.48 -27.60 -2.44
C MET A 1 -16.13 -26.83 -3.71
N SER A 2 -16.75 -25.69 -3.98
CA SER A 2 -16.38 -24.85 -5.13
C SER A 2 -15.00 -24.23 -4.91
N ARG A 3 -14.19 -24.16 -5.97
CA ARG A 3 -12.90 -23.45 -5.93
C ARG A 3 -13.16 -21.97 -5.73
N ARG A 4 -12.54 -21.38 -4.72
CA ARG A 4 -12.75 -19.97 -4.37
C ARG A 4 -11.46 -19.19 -4.42
N LEU A 5 -11.48 -18.01 -5.03
CA LEU A 5 -10.37 -17.07 -5.00
C LEU A 5 -10.81 -15.78 -4.29
N VAL A 6 -10.13 -15.44 -3.21
CA VAL A 6 -10.21 -14.13 -2.57
C VAL A 6 -9.11 -13.24 -3.14
N LEU A 7 -9.51 -12.26 -3.94
CA LEU A 7 -8.61 -11.28 -4.52
C LEU A 7 -8.68 -9.99 -3.71
N HIS A 8 -7.74 -9.79 -2.80
CA HIS A 8 -7.63 -8.56 -2.03
C HIS A 8 -6.84 -7.51 -2.82
N VAL A 9 -7.54 -6.47 -3.28
CA VAL A 9 -7.06 -5.52 -4.30
C VAL A 9 -6.72 -4.13 -3.73
N GLY A 10 -6.56 -3.99 -2.42
CA GLY A 10 -6.26 -2.70 -1.79
C GLY A 10 -7.46 -2.16 -1.01
N ALA A 11 -7.56 -0.86 -0.74
CA ALA A 11 -6.76 0.23 -1.29
C ALA A 11 -5.31 0.32 -0.77
N MET A 12 -4.49 1.17 -1.38
CA MET A 12 -3.17 1.48 -0.81
C MET A 12 -3.36 2.20 0.54
N LYS A 13 -2.52 1.90 1.53
CA LYS A 13 -2.54 2.53 2.87
C LYS A 13 -3.82 2.30 3.70
N SER A 14 -4.63 1.31 3.33
CA SER A 14 -5.77 0.80 4.11
C SER A 14 -5.47 -0.52 4.81
N GLY A 15 -4.29 -0.66 5.43
CA GLY A 15 -3.95 -1.85 6.22
C GLY A 15 -3.53 -3.09 5.40
N THR A 16 -3.32 -2.94 4.09
CA THR A 16 -2.87 -4.03 3.20
C THR A 16 -1.61 -4.71 3.68
N SER A 17 -0.60 -3.95 4.10
CA SER A 17 0.67 -4.51 4.58
C SER A 17 0.51 -5.33 5.86
N TYR A 18 -0.44 -4.96 6.74
CA TYR A 18 -0.75 -5.75 7.93
C TYR A 18 -1.38 -7.08 7.54
N VAL A 19 -2.40 -7.07 6.68
CA VAL A 19 -3.05 -8.28 6.16
C VAL A 19 -2.05 -9.19 5.43
N GLN A 20 -1.24 -8.62 4.52
CA GLN A 20 -0.20 -9.35 3.81
C GLN A 20 0.81 -9.97 4.78
N SER A 21 1.27 -9.22 5.78
CA SER A 21 2.18 -9.76 6.79
C SER A 21 1.57 -10.94 7.55
N ARG A 22 0.28 -10.87 7.93
CA ARG A 22 -0.42 -11.99 8.57
C ARG A 22 -0.53 -13.20 7.66
N LEU A 23 -0.93 -13.01 6.40
CA LEU A 23 -1.04 -14.08 5.41
C LEU A 23 0.30 -14.82 5.24
N PHE A 24 1.39 -14.08 5.04
CA PHE A 24 2.70 -14.68 4.81
C PHE A 24 3.34 -15.26 6.08
N ALA A 25 3.04 -14.73 7.27
CA ALA A 25 3.50 -15.32 8.53
C ALA A 25 2.79 -16.64 8.85
N ASN A 26 1.57 -16.84 8.33
CA ASN A 26 0.68 -17.95 8.73
C ASN A 26 0.35 -18.94 7.60
N LYS A 27 1.14 -18.97 6.52
CA LYS A 27 0.84 -19.77 5.32
C LYS A 27 0.58 -21.25 5.61
N ARG A 28 1.38 -21.86 6.49
CA ARG A 28 1.25 -23.29 6.83
C ARG A 28 -0.09 -23.56 7.51
N MET A 29 -0.38 -22.80 8.57
CA MET A 29 -1.63 -22.92 9.31
C MET A 29 -2.86 -22.59 8.45
N LEU A 30 -2.77 -21.59 7.56
CA LEU A 30 -3.83 -21.29 6.59
C LEU A 30 -4.06 -22.47 5.64
N LEU A 31 -2.99 -23.09 5.13
CA LEU A 31 -3.10 -24.24 4.24
C LEU A 31 -3.71 -25.46 4.95
N ASP A 32 -3.36 -25.71 6.21
CA ASP A 32 -3.95 -26.77 7.02
C ASP A 32 -5.45 -26.54 7.26
N ARG A 33 -5.90 -25.28 7.18
CA ARG A 33 -7.33 -24.86 7.18
C ARG A 33 -7.93 -24.77 5.77
N GLY A 34 -7.27 -25.29 4.74
CA GLY A 34 -7.74 -25.30 3.37
C GLY A 34 -7.61 -23.96 2.62
N ILE A 35 -6.84 -23.00 3.16
CA ILE A 35 -6.61 -21.67 2.56
C ILE A 35 -5.19 -21.56 2.01
N LEU A 36 -5.04 -21.51 0.69
CA LEU A 36 -3.76 -21.31 0.03
C LEU A 36 -3.39 -19.82 -0.06
N VAL A 37 -2.20 -19.46 0.43
CA VAL A 37 -1.52 -18.20 0.10
C VAL A 37 -0.41 -18.50 -0.93
N PRO A 38 -0.63 -18.27 -2.23
CA PRO A 38 0.31 -18.68 -3.26
C PRO A 38 1.51 -17.73 -3.33
N GLY A 39 2.63 -18.26 -3.83
CA GLY A 39 3.95 -17.59 -3.83
C GLY A 39 4.84 -18.07 -2.67
N MET A 40 6.15 -17.82 -2.71
CA MET A 40 7.03 -18.16 -1.58
C MET A 40 6.91 -17.12 -0.47
N ASN A 41 7.01 -15.86 -0.87
CA ASN A 41 6.95 -14.67 -0.02
C ASN A 41 6.11 -13.58 -0.73
N TRP A 42 5.94 -12.43 -0.07
CA TRP A 42 5.17 -11.30 -0.60
C TRP A 42 5.66 -10.85 -1.99
N LEU A 43 6.98 -10.83 -2.23
CA LEU A 43 7.56 -10.46 -3.53
C LEU A 43 7.07 -11.35 -4.68
N SER A 44 6.75 -12.62 -4.41
CA SER A 44 6.18 -13.50 -5.44
C SER A 44 4.86 -12.97 -5.99
N GLN A 45 4.01 -12.41 -5.13
CA GLN A 45 2.73 -11.82 -5.56
C GLN A 45 2.94 -10.43 -6.20
N VAL A 46 3.92 -9.65 -5.73
CA VAL A 46 4.30 -8.37 -6.36
C VAL A 46 4.74 -8.59 -7.82
N MET A 47 5.61 -9.58 -8.05
CA MET A 47 6.08 -9.91 -9.40
C MET A 47 4.93 -10.36 -10.31
N ALA A 48 4.07 -11.27 -9.82
CA ALA A 48 2.93 -11.76 -10.57
C ALA A 48 1.92 -10.63 -10.91
N ALA A 49 1.59 -9.77 -9.95
CA ALA A 49 0.69 -8.63 -10.18
C ALA A 49 1.32 -7.64 -11.18
N SER A 50 2.60 -7.31 -11.02
CA SER A 50 3.29 -6.40 -11.93
C SER A 50 3.36 -6.92 -13.36
N ASP A 51 3.53 -8.24 -13.52
CA ASP A 51 3.55 -8.93 -14.80
C ASP A 51 2.21 -8.80 -15.54
N VAL A 52 1.09 -9.17 -14.90
CA VAL A 52 -0.24 -9.09 -15.53
C VAL A 52 -0.67 -7.65 -15.84
N LEU A 53 -0.26 -6.69 -15.01
CA LEU A 53 -0.47 -5.25 -15.23
C LEU A 53 0.23 -4.76 -16.51
N ARG A 54 1.43 -5.28 -16.80
CA ARG A 54 2.23 -4.92 -17.99
C ARG A 54 1.86 -5.73 -19.23
N GLY A 55 0.95 -6.70 -19.11
CA GLY A 55 0.58 -7.60 -20.20
C GLY A 55 1.51 -8.79 -20.39
N GLY A 56 2.40 -9.04 -19.44
CA GLY A 56 3.10 -10.31 -19.34
C GLY A 56 2.23 -11.37 -18.66
N GLU A 57 2.57 -12.63 -18.91
CA GLU A 57 1.82 -13.77 -18.42
C GLU A 57 2.66 -14.77 -17.62
N ALA A 58 4.00 -14.72 -17.68
CA ALA A 58 4.84 -15.79 -17.14
C ALA A 58 4.77 -15.93 -15.61
N GLN A 59 4.96 -14.82 -14.88
CA GLN A 59 4.89 -14.84 -13.41
C GLN A 59 3.45 -14.94 -12.94
N TRP A 60 2.53 -14.29 -13.66
CA TRP A 60 1.11 -14.39 -13.37
C TRP A 60 0.57 -15.80 -13.57
N ALA A 61 0.85 -16.47 -14.68
CA ALA A 61 0.43 -17.84 -14.98
C ALA A 61 1.01 -18.84 -13.97
N LYS A 62 2.26 -18.65 -13.53
CA LYS A 62 2.85 -19.47 -12.46
C LYS A 62 2.09 -19.32 -11.14
N MET A 63 1.63 -18.11 -10.82
CA MET A 63 0.79 -17.87 -9.64
C MET A 63 -0.60 -18.46 -9.81
N ALA A 64 -1.22 -18.23 -10.97
CA ALA A 64 -2.55 -18.71 -11.31
C ALA A 64 -2.61 -20.25 -11.31
N GLY A 65 -1.61 -20.93 -11.86
CA GLY A 65 -1.52 -22.39 -11.84
C GLY A 65 -1.50 -22.98 -10.43
N LYS A 66 -0.91 -22.30 -9.44
CA LYS A 66 -0.96 -22.75 -8.03
C LYS A 66 -2.36 -22.63 -7.45
N VAL A 67 -3.06 -21.53 -7.75
CA VAL A 67 -4.45 -21.32 -7.33
C VAL A 67 -5.35 -22.36 -7.99
N GLN A 68 -5.21 -22.55 -9.30
CA GLN A 68 -5.95 -23.55 -10.09
C GLN A 68 -5.63 -25.00 -9.71
N ALA A 69 -4.54 -25.28 -9.00
CA ALA A 69 -4.24 -26.62 -8.51
C ALA A 69 -4.87 -26.89 -7.12
N HIS A 70 -5.30 -25.85 -6.41
CA HIS A 70 -5.88 -25.98 -5.07
C HIS A 70 -7.39 -26.16 -5.15
N GLU A 71 -7.95 -27.04 -4.32
CA GLU A 71 -9.41 -27.29 -4.28
C GLU A 71 -10.15 -26.38 -3.30
N GLY A 72 -9.44 -25.80 -2.33
CA GLY A 72 -10.01 -24.92 -1.30
C GLY A 72 -10.03 -23.44 -1.69
N THR A 73 -10.02 -22.57 -0.68
CA THR A 73 -9.90 -21.13 -0.88
C THR A 73 -8.45 -20.76 -1.17
N SER A 74 -8.22 -19.89 -2.15
CA SER A 74 -6.92 -19.24 -2.35
C SER A 74 -7.04 -17.74 -2.10
N VAL A 75 -5.97 -17.10 -1.64
CA VAL A 75 -5.94 -15.64 -1.43
C VAL A 75 -4.73 -14.99 -2.08
N ILE A 76 -4.98 -14.05 -3.00
CA ILE A 76 -3.97 -13.15 -3.56
C ILE A 76 -4.26 -11.76 -3.02
N SER A 77 -3.28 -11.11 -2.41
CA SER A 77 -3.44 -9.84 -1.71
C SER A 77 -2.47 -8.81 -2.26
N MET A 78 -2.86 -8.11 -3.32
CA MET A 78 -2.03 -7.14 -4.04
C MET A 78 -2.83 -5.90 -4.44
N GLU A 79 -2.48 -4.77 -3.82
CA GLU A 79 -3.20 -3.51 -4.01
C GLU A 79 -3.00 -2.85 -5.38
N TYR A 80 -2.01 -3.30 -6.15
CA TYR A 80 -1.81 -2.85 -7.54
C TYR A 80 -2.96 -3.25 -8.46
N LEU A 81 -3.73 -4.27 -8.06
CA LEU A 81 -4.89 -4.76 -8.79
C LEU A 81 -6.13 -3.88 -8.60
N GLY A 82 -6.20 -3.07 -7.54
CA GLY A 82 -7.36 -2.19 -7.26
C GLY A 82 -7.65 -1.21 -8.39
N PRO A 83 -6.68 -0.39 -8.81
CA PRO A 83 -6.92 0.71 -9.74
C PRO A 83 -6.91 0.32 -11.22
N VAL A 84 -6.85 -0.97 -11.54
CA VAL A 84 -6.66 -1.45 -12.92
C VAL A 84 -7.83 -1.10 -13.82
N ARG A 85 -7.60 -1.17 -15.14
CA ARG A 85 -8.63 -0.94 -16.16
C ARG A 85 -9.46 -2.21 -16.36
N PRO A 86 -10.71 -2.12 -16.87
CA PRO A 86 -11.55 -3.29 -17.14
C PRO A 86 -10.86 -4.39 -17.96
N VAL A 87 -10.03 -4.02 -18.94
CA VAL A 87 -9.25 -5.00 -19.74
C VAL A 87 -8.31 -5.85 -18.89
N VAL A 88 -7.72 -5.28 -17.84
CA VAL A 88 -6.83 -6.01 -16.93
C VAL A 88 -7.66 -6.87 -15.95
N VAL A 89 -8.83 -6.37 -15.51
CA VAL A 89 -9.77 -7.19 -14.70
C VAL A 89 -10.13 -8.47 -15.46
N ARG A 90 -10.57 -8.34 -16.71
CA ARG A 90 -10.90 -9.51 -17.55
C ARG A 90 -9.73 -10.46 -17.74
N ARG A 91 -8.51 -9.94 -17.94
CA ARG A 91 -7.29 -10.77 -18.04
C ARG A 91 -7.04 -11.57 -16.75
N VAL A 92 -7.17 -10.91 -15.60
CA VAL A 92 -7.02 -11.56 -14.28
C VAL A 92 -8.09 -12.64 -14.11
N LEU A 93 -9.35 -12.35 -14.39
CA LEU A 93 -10.47 -13.29 -14.22
C LEU A 93 -10.42 -14.47 -15.21
N ALA A 94 -9.96 -14.24 -16.45
CA ALA A 94 -9.76 -15.30 -17.45
C ALA A 94 -8.75 -16.38 -16.99
N SER A 95 -7.90 -16.07 -16.01
CA SER A 95 -6.99 -17.04 -15.40
C SER A 95 -7.69 -17.99 -14.41
N PHE A 96 -8.97 -17.79 -14.11
CA PHE A 96 -9.70 -18.54 -13.08
C PHE A 96 -11.15 -18.88 -13.51
N PRO A 97 -11.37 -19.52 -14.67
CA PRO A 97 -12.71 -19.75 -15.21
C PRO A 97 -13.62 -20.59 -14.29
N ASP A 98 -13.03 -21.51 -13.53
CA ASP A 98 -13.77 -22.41 -12.63
C ASP A 98 -13.82 -21.92 -11.17
N HIS A 99 -13.42 -20.68 -10.89
CA HIS A 99 -13.38 -20.14 -9.54
C HIS A 99 -14.50 -19.14 -9.29
N GLU A 100 -15.10 -19.24 -8.11
CA GLU A 100 -15.84 -18.12 -7.56
C GLU A 100 -14.87 -17.08 -7.01
N VAL A 101 -14.82 -15.91 -7.66
CA VAL A 101 -13.92 -14.82 -7.28
C VAL A 101 -14.64 -13.83 -6.38
N THR A 102 -14.16 -13.68 -5.14
CA THR A 102 -14.53 -12.60 -4.21
C THR A 102 -13.46 -11.52 -4.29
N VAL A 103 -13.84 -10.28 -4.60
CA VAL A 103 -12.92 -9.14 -4.63
C VAL A 103 -13.01 -8.40 -3.32
N VAL A 104 -11.90 -8.22 -2.62
CA VAL A 104 -11.86 -7.53 -1.33
C VAL A 104 -11.21 -6.17 -1.50
N VAL A 105 -11.92 -5.13 -1.08
CA VAL A 105 -11.44 -3.74 -1.00
C VAL A 105 -11.38 -3.35 0.47
N THR A 106 -10.19 -3.38 1.08
CA THR A 106 -9.97 -2.69 2.36
C THR A 106 -10.14 -1.18 2.20
N ALA A 107 -10.91 -0.59 3.11
CA ALA A 107 -11.26 0.82 3.09
C ALA A 107 -10.88 1.46 4.43
N ARG A 108 -10.13 2.54 4.39
CA ARG A 108 -9.78 3.35 5.56
C ARG A 108 -10.43 4.71 5.40
N ASP A 109 -10.75 5.36 6.51
CA ASP A 109 -11.20 6.75 6.48
C ASP A 109 -10.24 7.63 5.64
N LEU A 110 -10.82 8.55 4.88
CA LEU A 110 -10.09 9.31 3.87
C LEU A 110 -9.00 10.18 4.50
N ASN A 111 -9.31 10.83 5.62
CA ASN A 111 -8.42 11.79 6.26
C ASN A 111 -7.13 11.13 6.77
N ARG A 112 -7.20 9.92 7.35
CA ARG A 112 -6.01 9.15 7.73
C ARG A 112 -5.22 8.59 6.54
N SER A 113 -5.85 8.49 5.37
CA SER A 113 -5.22 7.98 4.15
C SER A 113 -4.39 9.06 3.44
N ILE A 114 -4.82 10.33 3.48
CA ILE A 114 -4.15 11.47 2.85
C ILE A 114 -2.67 11.63 3.25
N PRO A 115 -2.29 11.83 4.53
CA PRO A 115 -0.90 12.04 4.90
C PRO A 115 -0.05 10.77 4.68
N ALA A 116 -0.62 9.59 4.92
CA ALA A 116 0.05 8.31 4.66
C ALA A 116 0.39 8.11 3.17
N MET A 117 -0.51 8.56 2.29
CA MET A 117 -0.29 8.54 0.84
C MET A 117 0.72 9.61 0.41
N TRP A 118 0.68 10.81 0.96
CA TRP A 118 1.69 11.83 0.66
C TRP A 118 3.11 11.33 0.98
N GLN A 119 3.32 10.78 2.18
CA GLN A 119 4.61 10.21 2.57
C GLN A 119 5.07 9.09 1.64
N GLU A 120 4.15 8.23 1.19
CA GLU A 120 4.47 7.17 0.22
C GLU A 120 4.86 7.76 -1.14
N THR A 121 4.18 8.81 -1.60
CA THR A 121 4.54 9.46 -2.87
C THR A 121 5.91 10.12 -2.79
N VAL A 122 6.26 10.75 -1.67
CA VAL A 122 7.60 11.32 -1.42
C VAL A 122 8.67 10.22 -1.41
N GLN A 123 8.42 9.09 -0.75
CA GLN A 123 9.33 7.93 -0.81
C GLN A 123 9.45 7.29 -2.21
N ASN A 124 8.50 7.57 -3.09
CA ASN A 124 8.50 7.15 -4.50
C ASN A 124 8.91 8.30 -5.43
N GLY A 125 9.72 9.24 -4.95
CA GLY A 125 10.38 10.25 -5.78
C GLY A 125 9.60 11.55 -6.01
N ARG A 126 8.40 11.70 -5.45
CA ARG A 126 7.63 12.95 -5.60
C ARG A 126 8.21 14.08 -4.75
N THR A 127 8.06 15.30 -5.24
CA THR A 127 8.63 16.53 -4.65
C THR A 127 7.57 17.50 -4.12
N TRP A 128 6.28 17.21 -4.32
CA TRP A 128 5.17 18.06 -3.90
C TRP A 128 5.24 18.39 -2.40
N THR A 129 5.07 19.67 -2.06
CA THR A 129 4.83 20.05 -0.66
C THR A 129 3.51 19.44 -0.19
N PHE A 130 3.30 19.38 1.14
CA PHE A 130 2.04 18.85 1.66
C PHE A 130 0.86 19.76 1.26
N ALA A 131 1.06 21.07 1.23
CA ALA A 131 0.05 22.03 0.78
C ALA A 131 -0.32 21.84 -0.70
N ASP A 132 0.66 21.73 -1.61
CA ASP A 132 0.40 21.49 -3.04
C ASP A 132 -0.30 20.15 -3.28
N TYR A 133 0.04 19.16 -2.46
CA TYR A 133 -0.60 17.87 -2.49
C TYR A 133 -2.09 17.98 -2.09
N LEU A 134 -2.39 18.63 -0.96
CA LEU A 134 -3.75 18.85 -0.48
C LEU A 134 -4.60 19.64 -1.50
N ALA A 135 -4.05 20.73 -2.03
CA ALA A 135 -4.74 21.54 -3.05
C ALA A 135 -5.06 20.71 -4.31
N GLY A 136 -4.10 19.91 -4.77
CA GLY A 136 -4.30 19.08 -5.96
C GLY A 136 -5.30 17.94 -5.76
N ILE A 137 -5.33 17.29 -4.59
CA ILE A 137 -6.35 16.25 -4.30
C ILE A 137 -7.75 16.86 -4.19
N GLU A 138 -7.88 18.04 -3.60
CA GLU A 138 -9.17 18.72 -3.50
C GLU A 138 -9.67 19.16 -4.88
N ALA A 139 -8.81 19.81 -5.68
CA ALA A 139 -9.15 20.27 -7.03
C ALA A 139 -9.51 19.12 -7.98
N TRP A 140 -8.88 17.95 -7.85
CA TRP A 140 -9.15 16.78 -8.70
C TRP A 140 -10.14 15.77 -8.09
N ARG A 141 -10.92 16.19 -7.09
CA ARG A 141 -11.86 15.34 -6.35
C ARG A 141 -12.93 14.72 -7.29
N PRO A 142 -13.14 13.39 -7.26
CA PRO A 142 -14.17 12.74 -8.06
C PRO A 142 -15.56 13.34 -7.82
N GLY A 143 -16.30 13.57 -8.90
CA GLY A 143 -17.63 14.18 -8.88
C GLY A 143 -17.66 15.71 -8.74
N HIS A 144 -16.51 16.35 -8.51
CA HIS A 144 -16.42 17.80 -8.27
C HIS A 144 -15.28 18.49 -9.03
N ARG A 145 -14.53 17.74 -9.84
CA ARG A 145 -13.45 18.26 -10.67
C ARG A 145 -13.99 18.83 -11.98
N ASP A 146 -13.28 19.81 -12.52
CA ASP A 146 -13.47 20.26 -13.89
C ASP A 146 -12.79 19.26 -14.84
N GLU A 147 -13.58 18.51 -15.61
CA GLU A 147 -13.08 17.52 -16.57
C GLU A 147 -12.38 18.17 -17.78
N ALA A 148 -12.57 19.47 -18.01
CA ALA A 148 -11.86 20.22 -19.06
C ALA A 148 -10.51 20.78 -18.58
N ALA A 149 -10.28 20.84 -17.26
CA ALA A 149 -9.03 21.34 -16.69
C ALA A 149 -7.91 20.29 -16.77
N GLU A 150 -6.66 20.76 -16.87
CA GLU A 150 -5.50 19.88 -16.75
C GLU A 150 -5.44 19.29 -15.33
N PRO A 151 -5.38 17.97 -15.17
CA PRO A 151 -5.40 17.34 -13.86
C PRO A 151 -4.12 17.61 -13.06
N PRO A 152 -4.21 18.22 -11.85
CA PRO A 152 -3.08 18.30 -10.94
C PRO A 152 -2.46 16.91 -10.74
N GLU A 153 -1.15 16.78 -10.92
CA GLU A 153 -0.51 15.47 -10.89
C GLU A 153 -0.68 14.76 -9.53
N SER A 154 -0.62 15.52 -8.44
CA SER A 154 -0.90 15.05 -7.07
C SER A 154 -2.32 14.48 -6.94
N GLY A 155 -3.31 15.23 -7.42
CA GLY A 155 -4.71 14.81 -7.44
C GLY A 155 -4.96 13.57 -8.28
N ARG A 156 -4.46 13.56 -9.52
CA ARG A 156 -4.55 12.39 -10.42
C ARG A 156 -3.92 11.16 -9.78
N THR A 157 -2.76 11.31 -9.15
CA THR A 157 -2.02 10.21 -8.53
C THR A 157 -2.76 9.66 -7.32
N PHE A 158 -3.25 10.52 -6.42
CA PHE A 158 -3.98 10.12 -5.22
C PHE A 158 -5.29 9.41 -5.58
N TRP A 159 -6.15 10.04 -6.39
CA TRP A 159 -7.46 9.46 -6.71
C TRP A 159 -7.38 8.21 -7.56
N ARG A 160 -6.34 8.05 -8.37
CA ARG A 160 -6.07 6.76 -9.02
C ARG A 160 -5.94 5.64 -7.99
N GLN A 161 -5.31 5.88 -6.83
CA GLN A 161 -4.99 4.87 -5.82
C GLN A 161 -6.01 4.78 -4.67
N GLN A 162 -6.86 5.80 -4.50
CA GLN A 162 -7.76 5.92 -3.36
C GLN A 162 -9.25 5.98 -3.72
N ASN A 163 -9.62 6.06 -5.01
CA ASN A 163 -11.02 6.03 -5.41
C ASN A 163 -11.59 4.60 -5.33
N ILE A 164 -11.94 4.17 -4.12
CA ILE A 164 -12.46 2.83 -3.85
C ILE A 164 -13.84 2.58 -4.47
N VAL A 165 -14.64 3.63 -4.70
CA VAL A 165 -15.90 3.53 -5.47
C VAL A 165 -15.62 3.09 -6.90
N ARG A 166 -14.59 3.66 -7.53
CA ARG A 166 -14.15 3.23 -8.87
C ARG A 166 -13.65 1.79 -8.86
N PHE A 167 -12.91 1.38 -7.82
CA PHE A 167 -12.42 0.00 -7.72
C PHE A 167 -13.60 -0.97 -7.61
N ALA A 168 -14.51 -0.71 -6.67
CA ALA A 168 -15.69 -1.52 -6.43
C ALA A 168 -16.57 -1.64 -7.68
N ARG A 169 -16.81 -0.52 -8.39
CA ARG A 169 -17.56 -0.52 -9.65
C ARG A 169 -16.87 -1.35 -10.74
N THR A 170 -15.58 -1.07 -10.99
CA THR A 170 -14.84 -1.73 -12.09
C THR A 170 -14.74 -3.23 -11.90
N TRP A 171 -14.50 -3.69 -10.66
CA TRP A 171 -14.48 -5.11 -10.35
C TRP A 171 -15.89 -5.71 -10.32
N GLY A 172 -16.85 -5.00 -9.73
CA GLY A 172 -18.25 -5.43 -9.59
C GLY A 172 -18.98 -5.60 -10.92
N GLU A 173 -18.63 -4.84 -11.96
CA GLU A 173 -19.14 -5.02 -13.32
C GLU A 173 -18.79 -6.41 -13.90
N GLU A 174 -17.68 -7.01 -13.47
CA GLU A 174 -17.18 -8.28 -14.01
C GLU A 174 -17.49 -9.47 -13.07
N VAL A 175 -17.40 -9.29 -11.74
CA VAL A 175 -17.67 -10.39 -10.78
C VAL A 175 -19.08 -10.37 -10.17
N GLY A 176 -19.83 -9.29 -10.37
CA GLY A 176 -21.07 -8.96 -9.66
C GLY A 176 -20.82 -8.17 -8.38
N ALA A 177 -21.60 -7.11 -8.14
CA ALA A 177 -21.40 -6.20 -7.02
C ALA A 177 -21.42 -6.90 -5.64
N SER A 178 -22.30 -7.88 -5.44
CA SER A 178 -22.38 -8.64 -4.19
C SER A 178 -21.11 -9.45 -3.87
N ARG A 179 -20.28 -9.74 -4.88
CA ARG A 179 -18.97 -10.41 -4.71
C ARG A 179 -17.81 -9.43 -4.47
N VAL A 180 -18.07 -8.13 -4.49
CA VAL A 180 -17.14 -7.12 -3.99
C VAL A 180 -17.44 -6.94 -2.51
N VAL A 181 -16.43 -7.17 -1.67
CA VAL A 181 -16.51 -7.02 -0.21
C VAL A 181 -15.65 -5.83 0.21
N VAL A 182 -16.27 -4.81 0.77
CA VAL A 182 -15.58 -3.71 1.44
C VAL A 182 -15.25 -4.13 2.87
N VAL A 183 -13.98 -4.15 3.23
CA VAL A 183 -13.51 -4.46 4.59
C VAL A 183 -13.00 -3.17 5.21
N THR A 184 -13.68 -2.64 6.22
CA THR A 184 -13.24 -1.38 6.81
C THR A 184 -12.06 -1.58 7.75
N VAL A 185 -11.10 -0.67 7.68
CA VAL A 185 -10.00 -0.55 8.64
C VAL A 185 -10.55 0.08 9.90
N PRO A 186 -10.37 -0.53 11.08
CA PRO A 186 -10.90 0.01 12.31
C PRO A 186 -10.42 1.45 12.61
N PRO A 187 -11.26 2.25 13.29
CA PRO A 187 -10.90 3.59 13.70
C PRO A 187 -9.76 3.57 14.74
N PRO A 188 -9.09 4.70 14.99
CA PRO A 188 -8.12 4.82 16.08
C PRO A 188 -8.71 4.34 17.42
N GLY A 189 -7.91 3.62 18.20
CA GLY A 189 -8.32 3.07 19.51
C GLY A 189 -9.05 1.72 19.45
N ALA A 190 -9.47 1.26 18.27
CA ALA A 190 -10.08 -0.06 18.12
C ALA A 190 -9.06 -1.20 18.37
N PRO A 191 -9.53 -2.42 18.69
CA PRO A 191 -8.65 -3.58 18.91
C PRO A 191 -7.71 -3.84 17.73
N ARG A 192 -6.44 -4.11 18.04
CA ARG A 192 -5.37 -4.28 17.04
C ARG A 192 -5.64 -5.43 16.06
N GLU A 193 -6.36 -6.45 16.52
CA GLU A 193 -6.64 -7.68 15.78
C GLU A 193 -7.92 -7.58 14.94
N LEU A 194 -8.75 -6.54 15.12
CA LEU A 194 -10.06 -6.45 14.49
C LEU A 194 -10.01 -6.44 12.95
N LEU A 195 -8.99 -5.82 12.35
CA LEU A 195 -8.82 -5.88 10.89
C LEU A 195 -8.53 -7.32 10.42
N TRP A 196 -7.76 -8.09 11.19
CA TRP A 196 -7.49 -9.48 10.88
C TRP A 196 -8.73 -10.35 11.07
N GLU A 197 -9.50 -10.14 12.14
CA GLU A 197 -10.78 -10.81 12.38
C GLU A 197 -11.75 -10.60 11.21
N ARG A 198 -11.92 -9.34 10.78
CA ARG A 198 -12.72 -8.96 9.60
C ARG A 198 -12.20 -9.63 8.32
N PHE A 199 -10.89 -9.71 8.13
CA PHE A 199 -10.34 -10.36 6.95
C PHE A 199 -10.53 -11.90 6.99
N CYS A 200 -10.36 -12.52 8.16
CA CYS A 200 -10.60 -13.94 8.39
C CYS A 200 -12.06 -14.35 8.14
N SER A 201 -13.03 -13.49 8.47
CA SER A 201 -14.45 -13.75 8.16
C SER A 201 -14.68 -13.84 6.65
N VAL A 202 -14.02 -12.98 5.86
CA VAL A 202 -14.06 -13.07 4.39
C VAL A 202 -13.39 -14.35 3.90
N LEU A 203 -12.29 -14.78 4.51
CA LEU A 203 -11.62 -16.05 4.18
C LEU A 203 -12.44 -17.29 4.58
N GLY A 204 -13.43 -17.14 5.47
CA GLY A 204 -14.20 -18.26 6.01
C GLY A 204 -13.45 -19.10 7.05
N THR A 205 -12.54 -18.48 7.82
CA THR A 205 -11.79 -19.13 8.91
C THR A 205 -11.94 -18.38 10.23
N SER A 206 -11.83 -19.08 11.36
CA SER A 206 -11.59 -18.42 12.65
C SER A 206 -10.27 -17.62 12.62
N PRO A 207 -10.18 -16.48 13.34
CA PRO A 207 -8.96 -15.68 13.46
C PRO A 207 -7.95 -16.24 14.46
N ASP A 208 -8.29 -17.31 15.18
CA ASP A 208 -7.54 -17.78 16.36
C ASP A 208 -6.27 -18.56 15.98
N GLY A 209 -5.26 -18.45 16.85
CA GLY A 209 -4.01 -19.23 16.77
C GLY A 209 -3.02 -18.77 15.71
N PHE A 210 -3.34 -17.72 14.94
CA PHE A 210 -2.41 -17.14 13.98
C PHE A 210 -1.35 -16.28 14.69
N ALA A 211 -0.09 -16.43 14.25
CA ALA A 211 0.99 -15.55 14.64
C ALA A 211 0.69 -14.08 14.27
N PRO A 212 1.13 -13.12 15.09
CA PRO A 212 0.92 -11.70 14.80
C PRO A 212 1.66 -11.27 13.53
N ALA A 213 1.26 -10.11 13.00
CA ALA A 213 1.97 -9.50 11.87
C ALA A 213 3.41 -9.19 12.31
N ARG A 214 4.38 -9.47 11.44
CA ARG A 214 5.74 -8.96 11.60
C ARG A 214 5.66 -7.44 11.45
N MET A 215 5.92 -6.70 12.53
CA MET A 215 6.01 -5.24 12.47
C MET A 215 7.10 -4.86 11.47
N GLY A 216 6.78 -4.02 10.48
CA GLY A 216 7.74 -3.75 9.40
C GLY A 216 7.41 -2.63 8.43
N ASN A 217 6.47 -1.74 8.73
CA ASN A 217 6.22 -0.56 7.88
C ASN A 217 5.92 0.65 8.75
N GLU A 218 6.90 1.05 9.55
CA GLU A 218 6.83 2.35 10.19
C GLU A 218 7.01 3.43 9.13
N SER A 219 6.00 4.30 9.02
CA SER A 219 6.12 5.56 8.27
C SER A 219 7.25 6.40 8.87
N VAL A 220 8.02 7.09 8.03
CA VAL A 220 9.01 8.09 8.48
C VAL A 220 8.32 9.26 9.21
N GLY A 221 9.07 10.00 10.03
CA GLY A 221 8.57 11.22 10.69
C GLY A 221 8.42 12.41 9.72
N ALA A 222 7.88 13.54 10.22
CA ALA A 222 7.66 14.72 9.38
C ALA A 222 8.98 15.30 8.85
N ALA A 223 9.99 15.43 9.70
CA ALA A 223 11.30 15.98 9.30
C ALA A 223 12.00 15.08 8.29
N SER A 224 12.05 13.78 8.55
CA SER A 224 12.56 12.78 7.62
C SER A 224 11.84 12.80 6.26
N THR A 225 10.52 13.01 6.25
CA THR A 225 9.77 13.16 4.98
C THR A 225 10.22 14.39 4.20
N LEU A 226 10.43 15.53 4.87
CA LEU A 226 10.91 16.76 4.23
C LEU A 226 12.32 16.61 3.67
N VAL A 227 13.21 15.88 4.37
CA VAL A 227 14.55 15.54 3.88
C VAL A 227 14.46 14.73 2.60
N ILE A 228 13.69 13.63 2.58
CA ILE A 228 13.52 12.79 1.39
C ILE A 228 12.97 13.61 0.21
N ARG A 229 11.97 14.48 0.48
CA ARG A 229 11.39 15.37 -0.54
C ARG A 229 12.46 16.29 -1.15
N ARG A 230 13.30 16.91 -0.33
CA ARG A 230 14.37 17.79 -0.80
C ARG A 230 15.48 17.03 -1.53
N VAL A 231 15.82 15.82 -1.06
CA VAL A 231 16.76 14.93 -1.77
C VAL A 231 16.23 14.55 -3.15
N ASN A 232 14.93 14.27 -3.29
CA ASN A 232 14.33 14.00 -4.59
C ASN A 232 14.45 15.20 -5.55
N GLU A 233 14.23 16.43 -5.06
CA GLU A 233 14.42 17.64 -5.88
C GLU A 233 15.85 17.73 -6.39
N LEU A 234 16.83 17.64 -5.48
CA LEU A 234 18.25 17.73 -5.84
C LEU A 234 18.68 16.63 -6.82
N LEU A 235 18.18 15.40 -6.64
CA LEU A 235 18.50 14.30 -7.55
C LEU A 235 17.83 14.48 -8.93
N ASN A 236 16.63 15.06 -8.99
CA ASN A 236 16.00 15.40 -10.27
C ASN A 236 16.79 16.50 -11.00
N ASP A 237 17.33 17.49 -10.27
CA ASP A 237 18.17 18.54 -10.85
C ASP A 237 19.47 17.97 -11.45
N GLU A 238 20.00 16.89 -10.87
CA GLU A 238 21.15 16.11 -11.38
C GLU A 238 20.77 15.12 -12.49
N GLY A 239 19.52 15.11 -12.96
CA GLY A 239 19.04 14.19 -14.00
C GLY A 239 18.80 12.75 -13.52
N LEU A 240 19.00 12.46 -12.24
CA LEU A 240 18.74 11.16 -11.62
C LEU A 240 17.27 11.08 -11.18
N VAL A 241 16.37 10.85 -12.13
CA VAL A 241 14.93 10.82 -11.86
C VAL A 241 14.50 9.44 -11.34
N PHE A 242 13.55 9.40 -10.40
CA PHE A 242 12.97 8.13 -9.94
C PHE A 242 12.39 7.32 -11.13
N PRO A 243 12.65 5.99 -11.25
CA PRO A 243 13.06 5.06 -10.21
C PRO A 243 14.58 4.83 -10.06
N GLU A 244 15.44 5.65 -10.66
CA GLU A 244 16.89 5.48 -10.52
C GLU A 244 17.34 5.55 -9.06
N GLY A 245 18.13 4.55 -8.63
CA GLY A 245 18.59 4.43 -7.26
C GLY A 245 17.50 4.07 -6.24
N THR A 246 16.39 3.43 -6.65
CA THR A 246 15.30 3.03 -5.74
C THR A 246 15.79 2.27 -4.51
N GLU A 247 16.76 1.37 -4.65
CA GLU A 247 17.32 0.61 -3.51
C GLU A 247 17.98 1.54 -2.48
N LEU A 248 18.75 2.54 -2.92
CA LEU A 248 19.37 3.51 -2.01
C LEU A 248 18.35 4.49 -1.43
N ARG A 249 17.47 5.06 -2.27
CA ARG A 249 16.49 6.07 -1.85
C ARG A 249 15.42 5.50 -0.93
N LYS A 250 14.77 4.42 -1.37
CA LYS A 250 13.62 3.83 -0.66
C LYS A 250 14.06 2.70 0.27
N GLY A 251 14.98 1.85 -0.17
CA GLY A 251 15.46 0.71 0.62
C GLY A 251 16.30 1.16 1.81
N VAL A 252 17.35 1.95 1.57
CA VAL A 252 18.30 2.37 2.63
C VAL A 252 17.83 3.66 3.32
N LEU A 253 17.80 4.78 2.61
CA LEU A 253 17.55 6.10 3.21
C LEU A 253 16.19 6.15 3.92
N ALA A 254 15.10 5.84 3.21
CA ALA A 254 13.76 5.93 3.79
C ALA A 254 13.46 4.81 4.81
N LYS A 255 13.64 3.55 4.43
CA LYS A 255 13.14 2.40 5.21
C LYS A 255 14.07 1.90 6.31
N GLN A 256 15.37 2.15 6.23
CA GLN A 256 16.33 1.70 7.25
C GLN A 256 16.79 2.87 8.11
N VAL A 257 17.32 3.92 7.48
CA VAL A 257 17.97 5.03 8.20
C VAL A 257 16.94 5.96 8.83
N LEU A 258 16.09 6.59 8.01
CA LEU A 258 15.17 7.62 8.49
C LEU A 258 13.94 7.04 9.21
N ALA A 259 13.51 5.82 8.88
CA ALA A 259 12.44 5.15 9.61
C ALA A 259 12.77 4.96 11.10
N ALA A 260 14.04 4.71 11.44
CA ALA A 260 14.49 4.54 12.82
C ALA A 260 14.34 5.82 13.66
N ARG A 261 14.25 7.00 13.03
CA ARG A 261 14.12 8.29 13.70
C ARG A 261 12.70 8.68 14.06
N LYS A 262 11.70 7.88 13.65
CA LYS A 262 10.28 8.24 13.79
C LYS A 262 9.91 8.64 15.23
N GLY A 263 10.46 7.94 16.24
CA GLY A 263 10.18 8.24 17.65
C GLY A 263 10.73 9.57 18.16
N GLU A 264 11.68 10.17 17.43
CA GLU A 264 12.34 11.44 17.75
C GLU A 264 11.71 12.63 17.01
N GLU A 265 10.77 12.39 16.11
CA GLU A 265 10.22 13.38 15.18
C GLU A 265 8.72 13.57 15.38
N PRO A 266 8.18 14.79 15.15
CA PRO A 266 6.74 14.97 15.14
C PRO A 266 6.10 14.17 14.00
N ALA A 267 4.91 13.62 14.26
CA ALA A 267 4.08 13.00 13.24
C ALA A 267 3.42 14.07 12.35
N ILE A 268 3.09 13.69 11.12
CA ILE A 268 2.35 14.56 10.19
C ILE A 268 0.88 14.54 10.59
N GLY A 269 0.33 15.71 10.90
CA GLY A 269 -1.07 15.90 11.27
C GLY A 269 -1.92 16.41 10.11
N LEU A 270 -3.23 16.21 10.22
CA LEU A 270 -4.21 16.72 9.28
C LEU A 270 -5.59 16.84 9.97
N PRO A 271 -6.09 18.05 10.27
CA PRO A 271 -7.46 18.22 10.72
C PRO A 271 -8.44 17.89 9.58
N VAL A 272 -9.63 17.41 9.93
CA VAL A 272 -10.68 17.10 8.95
C VAL A 272 -11.21 18.39 8.32
N ALA A 273 -10.92 18.60 7.04
CA ALA A 273 -11.50 19.69 6.28
C ALA A 273 -12.95 19.38 5.87
N PRO A 274 -13.82 20.40 5.69
CA PRO A 274 -15.22 20.20 5.28
C PRO A 274 -15.38 19.37 4.00
N TRP A 275 -14.52 19.58 3.00
CA TRP A 275 -14.58 18.83 1.74
C TRP A 275 -14.25 17.34 1.92
N VAL A 276 -13.44 16.98 2.92
CA VAL A 276 -13.08 15.59 3.24
C VAL A 276 -14.28 14.89 3.86
N ALA A 277 -14.95 15.54 4.81
CA ALA A 277 -16.19 15.05 5.41
C ALA A 277 -17.30 14.84 4.36
N ASP A 278 -17.52 15.86 3.52
CA ASP A 278 -18.46 15.81 2.40
C ASP A 278 -18.13 14.67 1.42
N HIS A 279 -16.86 14.53 1.02
CA HIS A 279 -16.47 13.46 0.11
C HIS A 279 -16.60 12.06 0.72
N ALA A 280 -16.26 11.91 2.01
CA ALA A 280 -16.40 10.64 2.70
C ALA A 280 -17.86 10.19 2.77
N ALA A 281 -18.79 11.11 3.06
CA ALA A 281 -20.23 10.82 3.03
C ALA A 281 -20.70 10.40 1.63
N HIS A 282 -20.29 11.13 0.58
CA HIS A 282 -20.58 10.75 -0.81
C HIS A 282 -20.00 9.38 -1.18
N MET A 283 -18.77 9.09 -0.74
CA MET A 283 -18.10 7.81 -0.99
C MET A 283 -18.87 6.65 -0.34
N VAL A 284 -19.30 6.79 0.92
CA VAL A 284 -20.10 5.79 1.63
C VAL A 284 -21.43 5.57 0.90
N SER A 285 -22.17 6.64 0.60
CA SER A 285 -23.44 6.54 -0.14
C SER A 285 -23.28 5.86 -1.50
N ALA A 286 -22.21 6.19 -2.23
CA ALA A 286 -21.92 5.57 -3.52
C ALA A 286 -21.55 4.08 -3.42
N LEU A 287 -20.80 3.67 -2.38
CA LEU A 287 -20.49 2.26 -2.15
C LEU A 287 -21.75 1.47 -1.75
N ASP A 288 -22.56 2.01 -0.85
CA ASP A 288 -23.81 1.39 -0.42
C ASP A 288 -24.78 1.21 -1.60
N GLY A 289 -24.94 2.26 -2.42
CA GLY A 289 -25.76 2.23 -3.63
C GLY A 289 -25.25 1.29 -4.74
N LEU A 290 -23.98 0.86 -4.71
CA LEU A 290 -23.46 -0.17 -5.62
C LEU A 290 -23.93 -1.58 -5.24
N GLY A 291 -24.43 -1.80 -4.02
CA GLY A 291 -24.83 -3.14 -3.55
C GLY A 291 -23.65 -4.06 -3.26
N VAL A 292 -22.51 -3.49 -2.84
CA VAL A 292 -21.36 -4.25 -2.36
C VAL A 292 -21.62 -4.86 -0.99
N SER A 293 -20.95 -5.97 -0.69
CA SER A 293 -20.96 -6.54 0.66
C SER A 293 -20.06 -5.73 1.60
N LEU A 294 -20.43 -5.60 2.87
CA LEU A 294 -19.65 -4.89 3.90
C LEU A 294 -19.21 -5.86 5.00
N VAL A 295 -17.95 -5.76 5.43
CA VAL A 295 -17.45 -6.34 6.67
C VAL A 295 -16.83 -5.22 7.53
N GLY A 296 -17.54 -4.88 8.61
CA GLY A 296 -17.25 -3.74 9.48
C GLY A 296 -18.43 -2.80 9.56
N SER A 297 -18.20 -1.50 9.72
CA SER A 297 -19.24 -0.47 9.71
C SER A 297 -18.90 0.64 8.71
N TRP A 298 -19.91 1.19 8.04
CA TRP A 298 -19.76 2.41 7.24
C TRP A 298 -19.30 3.60 8.09
N ASP A 299 -19.61 3.61 9.39
CA ASP A 299 -19.14 4.62 10.34
C ASP A 299 -17.62 4.61 10.51
N ASP A 300 -16.96 3.48 10.24
CA ASP A 300 -15.48 3.39 10.28
C ASP A 300 -14.83 4.26 9.18
N LEU A 301 -15.60 4.70 8.17
CA LEU A 301 -15.13 5.56 7.08
C LEU A 301 -15.40 7.05 7.34
N ALA A 302 -16.06 7.39 8.45
CA ALA A 302 -16.17 8.77 8.89
C ALA A 302 -14.75 9.34 9.15
N PRO A 303 -14.38 10.47 8.53
CA PRO A 303 -13.04 11.02 8.69
C PRO A 303 -12.82 11.51 10.11
N VAL A 304 -11.64 11.21 10.63
CA VAL A 304 -11.19 11.65 11.95
C VAL A 304 -9.93 12.49 11.82
N ASP A 305 -9.70 13.38 12.77
CA ASP A 305 -8.47 14.17 12.82
C ASP A 305 -7.26 13.24 12.90
N VAL A 306 -6.21 13.60 12.16
CA VAL A 306 -4.90 12.96 12.29
C VAL A 306 -4.05 13.82 13.21
N PRO A 307 -3.73 13.36 14.43
CA PRO A 307 -2.87 14.12 15.34
C PRO A 307 -1.46 14.27 14.77
N GLY A 308 -0.88 15.46 14.94
CA GLY A 308 0.47 15.76 14.48
C GLY A 308 0.62 17.24 14.13
N VAL A 309 1.67 17.55 13.38
CA VAL A 309 1.99 18.92 12.96
C VAL A 309 1.81 19.08 11.44
N ASP A 310 1.59 20.31 11.00
CA ASP A 310 1.77 20.65 9.59
C ASP A 310 3.27 20.55 9.25
N PRO A 311 3.67 19.73 8.25
CA PRO A 311 5.07 19.65 7.81
C PRO A 311 5.73 21.01 7.55
N ALA A 312 4.98 22.02 7.09
CA ALA A 312 5.52 23.36 6.84
C ALA A 312 5.98 24.09 8.11
N THR A 313 5.52 23.66 9.28
CA THR A 313 5.85 24.25 10.58
C THR A 313 7.02 23.56 11.30
N VAL A 314 7.54 22.46 10.75
CA VAL A 314 8.68 21.75 11.33
C VAL A 314 9.92 22.65 11.26
N SER A 315 10.61 22.82 12.38
CA SER A 315 11.77 23.72 12.43
C SER A 315 12.91 23.24 11.53
N SER A 316 13.65 24.19 10.97
CA SER A 316 14.82 23.90 10.13
C SER A 316 15.90 23.11 10.86
N SER A 317 16.05 23.29 12.19
CA SER A 317 16.98 22.53 13.01
C SER A 317 16.65 21.03 13.03
N VAL A 318 15.39 20.66 13.24
CA VAL A 318 14.97 19.25 13.28
C VAL A 318 15.11 18.61 11.89
N VAL A 319 14.84 19.36 10.82
CA VAL A 319 15.08 18.90 9.45
C VAL A 319 16.58 18.71 9.18
N ALA A 320 17.44 19.61 9.66
CA ALA A 320 18.88 19.49 9.53
C ALA A 320 19.42 18.26 10.28
N ASP A 321 18.96 18.01 11.50
CA ASP A 321 19.34 16.82 12.28
C ASP A 321 18.96 15.53 11.56
N ALA A 322 17.74 15.47 10.99
CA ALA A 322 17.31 14.34 10.18
C ALA A 322 18.15 14.18 8.90
N ALA A 323 18.55 15.28 8.26
CA ALA A 323 19.41 15.25 7.07
C ALA A 323 20.81 14.73 7.39
N ILE A 324 21.42 15.19 8.48
CA ILE A 324 22.74 14.73 8.96
C ILE A 324 22.68 13.23 9.30
N ALA A 325 21.64 12.80 10.01
CA ALA A 325 21.44 11.38 10.32
C ALA A 325 21.24 10.54 9.05
N GLY A 326 20.48 11.04 8.08
CA GLY A 326 20.31 10.43 6.76
C GLY A 326 21.64 10.24 6.02
N LEU A 327 22.47 11.29 5.97
CA LEU A 327 23.79 11.25 5.35
C LEU A 327 24.72 10.26 6.07
N ALA A 328 24.78 10.32 7.40
CA ALA A 328 25.59 9.42 8.20
C ALA A 328 25.18 7.95 7.99
N GLY A 329 23.89 7.66 7.94
CA GLY A 329 23.39 6.31 7.69
C GLY A 329 23.72 5.79 6.28
N LEU A 330 23.61 6.63 5.25
CA LEU A 330 24.03 6.28 3.89
C LEU A 330 25.54 6.02 3.80
N LEU A 331 26.36 6.89 4.39
CA LEU A 331 27.82 6.71 4.41
C LEU A 331 28.22 5.43 5.17
N ALA A 332 27.59 5.16 6.32
CA ALA A 332 27.85 3.94 7.08
C ALA A 332 27.51 2.68 6.26
N GLU A 333 26.44 2.70 5.48
CA GLU A 333 26.10 1.59 4.60
C GLU A 333 27.14 1.38 3.49
N GLN A 334 27.58 2.46 2.85
CA GLN A 334 28.64 2.39 1.83
C GLN A 334 29.97 1.87 2.39
N ILE A 335 30.36 2.29 3.61
CA ILE A 335 31.57 1.80 4.29
C ILE A 335 31.47 0.31 4.61
N ARG A 336 30.30 -0.17 5.04
CA ARG A 336 30.07 -1.60 5.30
C ARG A 336 30.17 -2.44 4.03
N VAL A 337 29.53 -2.00 2.94
CA VAL A 337 29.57 -2.69 1.64
C VAL A 337 31.00 -2.74 1.08
N ALA A 338 31.75 -1.63 1.18
CA ALA A 338 33.15 -1.62 0.77
C ALA A 338 33.99 -2.61 1.60
N SER A 339 33.81 -2.63 2.92
CA SER A 339 34.53 -3.55 3.82
C SER A 339 34.20 -5.02 3.55
N SER A 340 32.94 -5.38 3.27
CA SER A 340 32.57 -6.77 2.94
C SER A 340 33.12 -7.21 1.58
N SER A 341 33.14 -6.31 0.59
CA SER A 341 33.72 -6.63 -0.72
C SER A 341 35.24 -6.87 -0.65
N ALA A 342 35.93 -6.18 0.26
CA ALA A 342 37.36 -6.38 0.50
C ALA A 342 37.64 -7.70 1.25
N SER A 343 36.76 -8.13 2.15
CA SER A 343 36.91 -9.41 2.85
C SER A 343 36.64 -10.60 1.94
N ASP A 344 35.62 -10.54 1.07
CA ASP A 344 35.31 -11.62 0.14
C ASP A 344 36.45 -11.81 -0.89
N ALA A 345 37.03 -10.71 -1.38
CA ALA A 345 38.17 -10.75 -2.28
C ALA A 345 39.45 -11.35 -1.64
N ALA A 346 39.63 -11.21 -0.32
CA ALA A 346 40.76 -11.80 0.40
C ALA A 346 40.60 -13.31 0.66
N VAL A 347 39.36 -13.79 0.84
CA VAL A 347 39.07 -15.22 1.07
C VAL A 347 39.20 -16.04 -0.21
N ASP A 348 38.84 -15.48 -1.38
CA ASP A 348 39.00 -16.15 -2.68
C ASP A 348 40.48 -16.30 -3.09
N ASP A 349 41.36 -15.42 -2.61
CA ASP A 349 42.81 -15.47 -2.88
C ASP A 349 43.53 -16.52 -2.01
N GLU A 350 43.05 -16.78 -0.78
CA GLU A 350 43.59 -17.82 0.11
C GLU A 350 43.08 -19.24 -0.21
N GLY A 351 41.97 -19.39 -0.95
CA GLY A 351 41.38 -20.68 -1.33
C GLY A 351 41.91 -21.31 -2.63
N SER A 352 42.77 -20.59 -3.36
CA SER A 352 43.32 -21.00 -4.67
C SER A 352 44.79 -21.45 -4.62
N GLY A 353 45.35 -21.63 -3.41
CA GLY A 353 46.75 -22.00 -3.15
C GLY A 353 47.01 -23.48 -2.92
#